data_AF-A0A1C3HHP9-F1
#
_entry.id   AF-A0A1C3HHP9-F1
#
_cell.length_a   1.000
_cell.length_b   1.000
_cell.length_c   1.000
_cell.angle_alpha   90.00
_cell.angle_beta   90.00
_cell.angle_gamma   90.00
#
_symmetry.space_group_name_H-M   'P 1'
#
loop_
_entity.id
_entity.type
_entity.pdbx_description
1 polymer ?
#
loop_
_entity_poly.entity_id
_entity_poly.type
_entity_poly.pdbx_seq_one_letter_code
_entity_poly.pdbx_strand_id
1 'polypeptide(L)'
;MTLQLDFWVLVGYLLGFLGFIGGLAKWFINETEKRQAERFNSLERLMRDSSDKWARLEREVLEFKVEVPERYVRRDEFIHYQQVVESRLDAIYQKLENMQLRQLTGG
;
A
#
# COMPACT_ATOMS: atom_id res chain seq x y z
N MET A 1 -11.46 -23.18 73.96
CA MET A 1 -11.76 -21.73 74.01
C MET A 1 -12.63 -21.41 72.82
N THR A 2 -13.92 -21.12 73.03
CA THR A 2 -14.86 -20.80 71.96
C THR A 2 -14.76 -19.32 71.65
N LEU A 3 -14.30 -18.96 70.47
CA LEU A 3 -14.30 -17.57 69.97
C LEU A 3 -15.77 -17.11 69.89
N GLN A 4 -16.22 -16.34 70.88
CA GLN A 4 -17.47 -15.59 70.81
C GLN A 4 -17.23 -14.39 69.90
N LEU A 5 -17.41 -14.56 68.59
CA LEU A 5 -17.36 -13.46 67.64
C LEU A 5 -18.63 -12.63 67.77
N ASP A 6 -18.49 -11.34 68.05
CA ASP A 6 -19.58 -10.38 68.04
C ASP A 6 -20.10 -10.20 66.61
N PHE A 7 -21.42 -10.30 66.44
CA PHE A 7 -22.11 -10.19 65.16
C PHE A 7 -21.74 -8.89 64.44
N TRP A 8 -21.61 -7.78 65.16
CA TRP A 8 -21.26 -6.49 64.59
C TRP A 8 -19.83 -6.41 64.06
N VAL A 9 -18.90 -7.11 64.71
CA VAL A 9 -17.51 -7.22 64.25
C VAL A 9 -17.47 -8.02 62.95
N LEU A 10 -18.24 -9.11 62.85
CA LEU A 10 -18.34 -9.90 61.62
C LEU A 10 -18.93 -9.10 60.44
N VAL A 11 -19.97 -8.31 60.69
CA VAL A 11 -20.58 -7.41 59.68
C VAL A 11 -19.59 -6.32 59.25
N GLY A 12 -18.82 -5.76 60.18
CA GLY A 12 -17.78 -4.78 59.89
C GLY A 12 -16.66 -5.34 59.00
N TYR A 13 -16.18 -6.55 59.30
CA TYR A 13 -15.20 -7.24 58.45
C TYR A 13 -15.76 -7.53 57.05
N LEU A 14 -17.03 -7.94 56.94
CA LEU A 14 -17.68 -8.19 55.65
C LEU A 14 -17.77 -6.92 54.80
N LEU A 15 -18.21 -5.80 55.39
CA LEU A 15 -18.32 -4.51 54.71
C LEU A 15 -16.95 -3.94 54.31
N GLY A 16 -15.95 -4.04 55.18
CA GLY A 16 -14.58 -3.64 54.86
C GLY A 16 -14.00 -4.45 53.71
N PHE A 17 -14.25 -5.77 53.70
CA PHE A 17 -13.83 -6.65 52.61
C PHE A 17 -14.56 -6.33 51.30
N LEU A 18 -15.87 -6.06 51.34
CA LEU A 18 -16.65 -5.65 50.16
C LEU A 18 -16.14 -4.32 49.58
N GLY A 19 -15.84 -3.35 50.44
CA GLY A 19 -15.29 -2.06 50.04
C GLY A 19 -13.90 -2.19 49.42
N PHE A 20 -13.06 -3.07 49.98
CA PHE A 20 -11.74 -3.38 49.42
C PHE A 20 -11.83 -4.01 48.02
N ILE A 21 -12.74 -4.97 47.82
CA ILE A 21 -13.01 -5.57 46.50
C ILE A 21 -13.51 -4.50 45.52
N GLY A 22 -14.44 -3.63 45.94
CA GLY A 22 -14.93 -2.54 45.10
C GLY A 22 -13.83 -1.55 44.69
N GLY A 23 -12.92 -1.23 45.61
CA GLY A 23 -11.75 -0.39 45.35
C GLY A 23 -10.80 -1.01 44.32
N LEU A 24 -10.49 -2.31 44.48
CA LEU A 24 -9.65 -3.05 43.52
C LEU A 24 -10.31 -3.18 42.15
N ALA A 25 -11.61 -3.46 42.09
CA ALA A 25 -12.35 -3.53 40.85
C ALA A 25 -12.30 -2.20 40.08
N LYS A 26 -12.54 -1.08 40.76
CA LYS A 26 -12.47 0.25 40.16
C LYS A 26 -11.06 0.61 39.68
N TRP A 27 -10.05 0.26 40.47
CA TRP A 27 -8.65 0.46 40.08
C TRP A 27 -8.27 -0.36 38.84
N PHE A 28 -8.67 -1.63 38.80
CA PHE A 28 -8.42 -2.53 37.67
C PHE A 28 -9.11 -2.06 36.38
N ILE A 29 -10.35 -1.58 36.48
CA ILE A 29 -11.08 -1.03 35.32
C ILE A 29 -10.35 0.21 34.77
N ASN A 30 -9.97 1.15 35.64
CA ASN A 30 -9.30 2.37 35.21
C ASN A 30 -7.93 2.11 34.56
N GLU A 31 -7.18 1.12 35.05
CA GLU A 31 -5.88 0.74 34.46
C GLU A 31 -6.06 0.03 33.10
N THR A 32 -7.09 -0.80 32.96
CA THR A 32 -7.37 -1.50 31.69
C THR A 32 -7.92 -0.56 30.63
N GLU A 33 -8.76 0.42 31.00
CA GLU A 33 -9.24 1.47 30.08
C GLU A 33 -8.10 2.29 29.49
N LYS A 34 -7.13 2.72 30.32
CA LYS A 34 -5.97 3.48 29.85
C LYS A 34 -5.14 2.70 28.83
N ARG A 35 -4.84 1.44 29.13
CA ARG A 35 -4.08 0.56 28.22
C ARG A 35 -4.82 0.30 26.92
N GLN A 36 -6.14 0.13 26.99
CA GLN A 36 -6.96 -0.03 25.78
C GLN A 36 -6.97 1.27 24.97
N ALA A 37 -7.15 2.43 25.59
CA ALA A 37 -7.13 3.73 24.92
C ALA A 37 -5.79 3.99 24.20
N GLU A 38 -4.66 3.67 24.83
CA GLU A 38 -3.35 3.76 24.19
C GLU A 38 -3.22 2.85 22.96
N ARG A 39 -3.72 1.61 23.05
CA ARG A 39 -3.73 0.66 21.92
C ARG A 39 -4.66 1.11 20.79
N PHE A 40 -5.83 1.65 21.12
CA PHE A 40 -6.75 2.20 20.11
C PHE A 40 -6.11 3.41 19.40
N ASN A 41 -5.48 4.32 20.15
CA ASN A 41 -4.78 5.46 19.57
C ASN A 41 -3.61 5.03 18.67
N SER A 42 -2.83 4.01 19.06
CA SER A 42 -1.75 3.52 18.21
C SER A 42 -2.27 2.82 16.96
N LEU A 43 -3.36 2.05 17.08
CA LEU A 43 -4.01 1.41 15.94
C LEU A 43 -4.58 2.45 14.96
N GLU A 44 -5.24 3.50 15.46
CA GLU A 44 -5.78 4.57 14.62
C GLU A 44 -4.67 5.27 13.82
N ARG A 45 -3.51 5.54 14.46
CA ARG A 45 -2.33 6.09 13.76
C ARG A 45 -1.83 5.17 12.66
N LEU A 46 -1.69 3.87 12.96
CA LEU A 46 -1.27 2.88 11.97
C LEU A 46 -2.26 2.77 10.80
N MET A 47 -3.57 2.85 11.07
CA MET A 47 -4.60 2.83 10.03
C MET A 47 -4.53 4.08 9.15
N ARG A 48 -4.36 5.27 9.73
CA ARG A 48 -4.18 6.52 8.98
C ARG A 48 -2.92 6.47 8.10
N ASP A 49 -1.78 6.10 8.68
CA ASP A 49 -0.52 5.97 7.95
C ASP A 49 -0.61 4.94 6.82
N SER A 50 -1.31 3.83 7.06
CA SER A 50 -1.54 2.81 6.04
C SER A 50 -2.43 3.34 4.92
N SER A 51 -3.52 4.03 5.23
CA SER A 51 -4.40 4.65 4.24
C SER A 51 -3.64 5.62 3.34
N ASP A 52 -2.77 6.45 3.92
CA ASP A 52 -1.95 7.40 3.16
C ASP A 52 -0.93 6.70 2.27
N LYS A 53 -0.33 5.61 2.74
CA LYS A 53 0.57 4.76 1.93
C LYS A 53 -0.19 4.09 0.79
N TRP A 54 -1.41 3.59 1.04
CA TRP A 54 -2.25 2.99 0.01
C TRP A 54 -2.64 4.00 -1.07
N ALA A 55 -3.04 5.21 -0.70
CA ALA A 55 -3.38 6.26 -1.66
C ALA A 55 -2.17 6.66 -2.54
N ARG A 56 -0.96 6.72 -1.95
CA ARG A 56 0.27 6.96 -2.73
C ARG A 56 0.57 5.82 -3.69
N LEU A 57 0.49 4.58 -3.22
CA LEU A 57 0.73 3.39 -4.04
C LEU A 57 -0.27 3.30 -5.19
N GLU A 58 -1.55 3.62 -4.94
CA GLU A 58 -2.57 3.67 -5.98
C GLU A 58 -2.19 4.67 -7.08
N ARG A 59 -1.74 5.87 -6.70
CA ARG A 59 -1.27 6.87 -7.64
C ARG A 59 -0.07 6.39 -8.45
N GLU A 60 0.95 5.82 -7.81
CA GLU A 60 2.12 5.28 -8.49
C GLU A 60 1.76 4.16 -9.47
N VAL A 61 0.83 3.29 -9.10
CA VAL A 61 0.33 2.21 -9.98
C VAL A 61 -0.44 2.80 -11.17
N LEU A 62 -1.23 3.85 -10.97
CA LEU A 62 -1.92 4.53 -12.06
C LEU A 62 -0.93 5.22 -13.01
N GLU A 63 0.08 5.91 -12.48
CA GLU A 63 1.14 6.53 -13.28
C GLU A 63 1.91 5.46 -14.07
N PHE A 64 2.28 4.34 -13.44
CA PHE A 64 2.92 3.20 -14.11
C PHE A 64 2.05 2.61 -15.23
N LYS A 65 0.74 2.46 -14.99
CA LYS A 65 -0.22 1.98 -16.00
C LYS A 65 -0.33 2.90 -17.21
N VAL A 66 -0.04 4.18 -17.07
CA VAL A 66 -0.03 5.15 -18.18
C VAL A 66 1.32 5.14 -18.90
N GLU A 67 2.41 5.18 -18.12
CA GLU A 67 3.77 5.28 -18.66
C GLU A 67 4.17 4.06 -19.49
N VAL A 68 3.80 2.86 -19.04
CA VAL A 68 4.17 1.62 -19.71
C VAL A 68 3.62 1.58 -21.14
N PRO A 69 2.30 1.67 -21.38
CA PRO A 69 1.75 1.70 -22.74
C PRO A 69 2.35 2.80 -23.62
N GLU A 70 2.53 4.01 -23.09
CA GLU A 70 3.07 5.13 -23.85
C GLU A 70 4.48 4.83 -24.38
N ARG A 71 5.37 4.32 -23.51
CA ARG A 71 6.72 3.93 -23.91
C ARG A 71 6.72 2.78 -24.91
N TYR A 72 5.82 1.81 -24.74
CA TYR A 72 5.69 0.69 -25.66
C TYR A 72 5.21 1.13 -27.04
N VAL A 73 4.17 1.95 -27.12
CA VAL A 73 3.64 2.50 -28.38
C VAL A 73 4.69 3.35 -29.07
N ARG A 74 5.36 4.25 -28.35
CA ARG A 74 6.43 5.10 -28.93
C ARG A 74 7.58 4.27 -29.51
N ARG A 75 7.98 3.20 -28.81
CA ARG A 75 9.01 2.29 -29.30
C ARG A 75 8.55 1.56 -30.57
N ASP A 76 7.31 1.09 -30.59
CA ASP A 76 6.74 0.37 -31.73
C ASP A 76 6.63 1.27 -32.96
N GLU A 77 6.14 2.50 -32.79
CA GLU A 77 6.10 3.52 -33.85
C GLU A 77 7.49 3.81 -34.41
N PHE A 78 8.51 3.97 -33.55
CA PHE A 78 9.88 4.20 -33.99
C PHE A 78 10.42 3.02 -34.83
N ILE A 79 10.21 1.79 -34.38
CA ILE A 79 10.61 0.59 -35.11
C ILE A 79 9.91 0.54 -36.46
N HIS A 80 8.60 0.82 -36.49
CA HIS A 80 7.83 0.85 -37.73
C HIS A 80 8.33 1.93 -38.69
N TYR A 81 8.58 3.16 -38.22
CA TYR A 81 9.16 4.22 -39.03
C TYR A 81 10.52 3.83 -39.60
N GLN A 82 11.38 3.19 -38.81
CA GLN A 82 12.67 2.70 -39.28
C GLN A 82 12.51 1.67 -40.41
N GLN A 83 11.61 0.70 -40.26
CA GLN A 83 11.32 -0.30 -41.31
C GLN A 83 10.76 0.34 -42.59
N VAL A 84 9.88 1.35 -42.45
CA VAL A 84 9.34 2.09 -43.60
C VAL A 84 10.44 2.88 -44.30
N VAL A 85 11.38 3.48 -43.55
CA VAL A 85 12.52 4.19 -44.14
C VAL A 85 13.45 3.23 -44.85
N GLU A 86 13.77 2.08 -44.24
CA GLU A 86 14.65 1.06 -44.81
C GLU A 86 14.07 0.48 -46.11
N SER A 87 12.80 0.07 -46.11
CA SER A 87 12.12 -0.43 -47.32
C SER A 87 12.05 0.61 -48.45
N ARG A 88 11.94 1.90 -48.12
CA ARG A 88 12.00 2.99 -49.11
C ARG A 88 13.42 3.18 -49.66
N LEU A 89 14.45 3.07 -48.82
CA LEU A 89 15.84 3.12 -49.27
C LEU A 89 16.14 1.94 -50.21
N ASP A 90 15.72 0.73 -49.85
CA ASP A 90 15.88 -0.46 -50.70
C ASP A 90 15.20 -0.27 -52.07
N ALA A 91 13.99 0.28 -52.09
CA ALA A 91 13.29 0.59 -53.35
C ALA A 91 14.04 1.64 -54.19
N ILE A 92 14.70 2.62 -53.56
CA ILE A 92 15.54 3.61 -54.27
C ILE A 92 16.78 2.91 -54.84
N TYR A 93 17.47 2.09 -54.06
CA TYR A 93 18.62 1.31 -54.52
C TYR A 93 18.26 0.44 -55.73
N GLN A 94 17.15 -0.29 -55.66
CA GLN A 94 16.67 -1.13 -56.75
C GLN A 94 16.37 -0.32 -58.03
N LYS A 95 15.80 0.89 -57.90
CA LYS A 95 15.57 1.78 -59.04
C LYS A 95 16.87 2.30 -59.65
N LEU A 96 17.86 2.65 -58.82
CA LEU A 96 19.17 3.09 -59.27
C LEU A 96 19.90 1.99 -60.05
N GLU A 97 19.90 0.78 -59.53
CA GLU A 97 20.50 -0.40 -60.17
C GLU A 97 19.86 -0.66 -61.54
N ASN A 98 18.53 -0.61 -61.64
CA ASN A 98 17.81 -0.74 -62.90
C ASN A 98 18.17 0.36 -63.92
N MET A 99 18.39 1.59 -63.47
CA MET A 99 18.85 2.69 -64.36
C MET A 99 20.28 2.43 -64.85
N GLN A 100 21.17 1.96 -63.97
CA GLN A 100 22.55 1.66 -64.33
C GLN A 100 22.64 0.48 -65.31
N LEU A 101 21.87 -0.59 -65.09
CA LEU A 101 21.79 -1.72 -66.02
C LEU A 101 21.29 -1.30 -67.40
N ARG A 102 20.28 -0.41 -67.46
CA ARG A 102 19.81 0.16 -68.74
C ARG A 102 20.87 0.99 -69.46
N GLN A 103 21.71 1.75 -68.74
CA GLN A 103 22.82 2.48 -69.34
C GLN A 103 23.90 1.55 -69.91
N LEU A 104 24.20 0.44 -69.23
CA LEU A 104 25.20 -0.54 -69.67
C LEU A 104 24.74 -1.42 -70.85
N THR A 105 23.44 -1.65 -70.99
CA THR A 105 22.84 -2.45 -72.08
C THR A 105 22.36 -1.62 -73.27
N GLY A 106 22.30 -0.29 -73.11
CA GLY A 106 21.79 0.66 -74.11
C GLY A 106 22.88 1.45 -74.86
N GLY A 107 24.14 0.99 -74.85
CA GLY A 107 25.21 1.45 -75.73
C GLY A 107 25.65 0.32 -76.65
#